data_AF-A0A5K1CCS8-F1
#
_entry.id   AF-A0A5K1CCS8-F1
#
_cell.length_a   1.000
_cell.length_b   1.000
_cell.length_c   1.000
_cell.angle_alpha   90.00
_cell.angle_beta   90.00
_cell.angle_gamma   90.00
#
_symmetry.space_group_name_H-M   'P 1'
#
loop_
_entity.id
_entity.type
_entity.pdbx_description
1 polymer ?
#
loop_
_entity_poly.entity_id
_entity_poly.type
_entity_poly.pdbx_seq_one_letter_code
_entity_poly.pdbx_strand_id
1 'polypeptide(L)'
;CLFADGDLTDWSVDSGATRHIAKTKEGMIRMENLGSGMQKVYMGNNSYCDVMGVGSYRLNVGGTSVILTEVLYVPSMRRNLVSVPALTGK
;
A
#
# COMPACT_ATOMS: atom_id res chain seq x y z
N CYS A 1 9.52 26.14 -3.30
CA CYS A 1 8.90 25.63 -4.55
C CYS A 1 9.27 24.16 -4.67
N LEU A 2 8.37 23.19 -4.80
CA LEU A 2 6.96 23.20 -5.21
C LEU A 2 6.16 22.31 -4.24
N PHE A 3 5.01 22.78 -3.78
CA PHE A 3 4.00 21.92 -3.17
C PHE A 3 3.32 21.19 -4.33
N ALA A 4 3.42 19.86 -4.37
CA ALA A 4 2.66 19.04 -5.29
C ALA A 4 1.21 18.99 -4.77
N ASP A 5 0.34 19.75 -5.43
CA ASP A 5 -1.09 19.79 -5.19
C ASP A 5 -1.74 18.54 -5.83
N GLY A 6 -2.39 17.72 -5.02
CA GLY A 6 -3.19 16.55 -5.43
C GLY A 6 -2.57 15.17 -5.20
N ASP A 7 -3.03 14.49 -4.15
CA ASP A 7 -3.11 13.01 -3.98
C ASP A 7 -1.86 12.16 -3.68
N LEU A 8 -0.70 12.74 -3.37
CA LEU A 8 0.45 12.02 -2.80
C LEU A 8 0.57 12.12 -1.28
N THR A 9 -0.26 12.91 -0.61
CA THR A 9 -0.07 13.24 0.83
C THR A 9 -0.15 12.03 1.77
N ASP A 10 -0.72 10.90 1.33
CA ASP A 10 -0.92 9.70 2.17
C ASP A 10 -0.03 8.50 1.80
N TRP A 11 0.76 8.59 0.73
CA TRP A 11 1.67 7.51 0.29
C TRP A 11 3.12 7.83 0.62
N SER A 12 3.78 6.94 1.34
CA SER A 12 5.23 7.01 1.61
C SER A 12 5.95 5.97 0.75
N VAL A 13 7.04 6.37 0.11
CA VAL A 13 7.94 5.44 -0.58
C VAL A 13 8.87 4.84 0.46
N ASP A 14 8.87 3.52 0.58
CA ASP A 14 9.60 2.81 1.64
C ASP A 14 10.47 1.71 1.03
N SER A 15 11.78 1.81 1.29
CA SER A 15 12.76 0.82 0.84
C SER A 15 12.89 -0.38 1.78
N GLY A 16 12.45 -0.24 3.03
CA GLY A 16 12.40 -1.33 4.01
C GLY A 16 11.12 -2.16 3.93
N ALA A 17 10.07 -1.64 3.27
CA ALA A 17 8.84 -2.40 3.02
C ALA A 17 9.06 -3.44 1.92
N THR A 18 8.60 -4.66 2.15
CA THR A 18 8.65 -5.76 1.16
C THR A 18 7.41 -5.82 0.26
N ARG A 19 6.31 -5.18 0.67
CA ARG A 19 4.99 -5.26 0.04
C ARG A 19 4.37 -3.87 -0.03
N HIS A 20 3.56 -3.60 -1.05
CA HIS A 20 2.73 -2.40 -1.08
C HIS A 20 1.62 -2.51 -0.03
N ILE A 21 1.33 -1.41 0.66
CA ILE A 21 0.29 -1.36 1.70
C ILE A 21 -0.66 -0.20 1.40
N ALA A 22 -1.96 -0.49 1.38
CA ALA A 22 -3.01 0.50 1.34
C ALA A 22 -3.87 0.39 2.61
N LYS A 23 -4.10 1.50 3.28
CA LYS A 23 -5.00 1.58 4.44
C LYS A 23 -6.46 1.76 4.04
N THR A 24 -6.71 2.23 2.81
CA THR A 24 -8.04 2.49 2.30
C THR A 24 -8.31 1.73 1.00
N LYS A 25 -9.57 1.70 0.57
CA LYS A 25 -9.99 0.97 -0.63
C LYS A 25 -10.29 1.88 -1.82
N GLU A 26 -10.19 3.21 -1.70
CA GLU A 26 -10.70 4.12 -2.74
C GLU A 26 -10.01 3.94 -4.10
N GLY A 27 -8.73 3.58 -4.12
CA GLY A 27 -8.01 3.25 -5.35
C GLY A 27 -7.95 1.76 -5.70
N MET A 28 -8.59 0.86 -4.94
CA MET A 28 -8.58 -0.57 -5.24
C MET A 28 -9.42 -0.86 -6.48
N ILE A 29 -8.80 -1.47 -7.50
CA ILE A 29 -9.49 -1.90 -8.74
C ILE A 29 -10.14 -3.27 -8.53
N ARG A 30 -9.40 -4.21 -7.93
CA ARG A 30 -9.83 -5.58 -7.62
C ARG A 30 -9.17 -5.98 -6.31
N MET A 31 -9.91 -6.65 -5.45
CA MET A 31 -9.40 -7.10 -4.17
C MET A 31 -10.15 -8.36 -3.71
N GLU A 32 -9.40 -9.34 -3.27
CA GLU A 32 -9.90 -10.47 -2.49
C GLU A 32 -9.92 -10.05 -1.01
N ASN A 33 -11.06 -10.20 -0.32
CA ASN A 33 -11.11 -9.94 1.11
C ASN A 33 -10.54 -11.15 1.86
N LEU A 34 -9.74 -10.89 2.89
CA LEU A 34 -9.23 -11.90 3.79
C LEU A 34 -9.93 -11.80 5.14
N GLY A 35 -10.15 -12.95 5.78
CA GLY A 35 -10.59 -13.00 7.17
C GLY A 35 -9.48 -12.50 8.10
N SER A 36 -9.88 -11.90 9.23
CA SER A 36 -8.93 -11.52 10.29
C SER A 36 -8.10 -12.72 10.73
N GLY A 37 -6.81 -12.50 10.98
CA GLY A 37 -5.85 -13.53 11.35
C GLY A 37 -5.35 -14.44 10.22
N MET A 38 -5.94 -14.41 9.01
CA MET A 38 -5.49 -15.27 7.89
C MET A 38 -4.10 -14.89 7.37
N GLN A 39 -3.80 -13.59 7.36
CA GLN A 39 -2.50 -13.06 6.94
C GLN A 39 -2.12 -11.84 7.78
N LYS A 40 -0.81 -11.69 8.02
CA LYS A 40 -0.25 -10.62 8.83
C LYS A 40 0.86 -9.89 8.07
N VAL A 41 0.98 -8.60 8.32
CA VAL A 41 2.17 -7.81 7.98
C VAL A 41 2.95 -7.51 9.25
N TYR A 42 4.25 -7.80 9.25
CA TYR A 42 5.14 -7.57 10.38
C TYR A 42 5.90 -6.26 10.22
N MET A 43 6.06 -5.55 11.32
CA MET A 43 6.79 -4.29 11.40
C MET A 43 8.21 -4.51 11.92
N GLY A 44 9.07 -3.50 11.76
CA GLY A 44 10.45 -3.55 12.25
C GLY A 44 10.60 -3.69 13.78
N ASN A 45 9.54 -3.46 14.55
CA ASN A 45 9.49 -3.65 16.00
C ASN A 45 8.80 -4.97 16.41
N ASN A 46 8.69 -5.93 15.49
CA ASN A 46 8.06 -7.24 15.67
C ASN A 46 6.56 -7.22 15.97
N SER A 47 5.91 -6.06 16.03
CA SER A 47 4.45 -6.00 16.04
C SER A 47 3.88 -6.39 14.67
N TYR A 48 2.59 -6.66 14.61
CA TYR A 48 1.92 -7.01 13.37
C TYR A 48 0.55 -6.34 13.23
N CYS A 49 0.08 -6.29 11.99
CA CYS A 49 -1.29 -5.92 11.64
C CYS A 49 -1.92 -7.00 10.76
N ASP A 50 -3.22 -7.22 10.92
CA ASP A 50 -3.96 -8.14 10.06
C ASP A 50 -4.16 -7.54 8.67
N VAL A 51 -3.92 -8.37 7.66
CA VAL A 51 -4.25 -8.04 6.28
C VAL A 51 -5.71 -8.41 6.04
N MET A 52 -6.50 -7.43 5.62
CA MET A 52 -7.94 -7.56 5.39
C MET A 52 -8.28 -7.82 3.91
N GLY A 53 -7.29 -7.77 3.03
CA GLY A 53 -7.44 -8.13 1.63
C GLY A 53 -6.17 -7.94 0.81
N VAL A 54 -6.14 -8.52 -0.39
CA VAL A 54 -5.04 -8.39 -1.36
C VAL A 54 -5.62 -8.03 -2.71
N GLY A 55 -5.01 -7.06 -3.40
CA GLY A 55 -5.59 -6.52 -4.62
C GLY A 55 -4.65 -5.75 -5.52
N SER A 56 -5.22 -5.08 -6.52
CA SER A 56 -4.51 -4.11 -7.35
C SER A 56 -5.01 -2.71 -7.05
N TYR A 57 -4.10 -1.75 -6.92
CA TYR A 57 -4.40 -0.37 -6.55
C TYR A 57 -3.99 0.59 -7.66
N ARG A 58 -4.89 1.51 -8.04
CA ARG A 58 -4.60 2.62 -8.94
C ARG A 58 -4.09 3.80 -8.14
N LEU A 59 -2.82 4.13 -8.31
CA LEU A 59 -2.19 5.30 -7.71
C LEU A 59 -1.99 6.39 -8.78
N ASN A 60 -2.47 7.60 -8.51
CA ASN A 60 -2.26 8.75 -9.39
C ASN A 60 -1.13 9.61 -8.84
N VAL A 61 -0.10 9.85 -9.66
CA VAL A 61 1.12 10.57 -9.30
C VAL A 61 1.38 11.63 -10.37
N GLY A 62 1.19 12.91 -10.03
CA GLY A 62 1.50 14.03 -10.94
C GLY A 62 0.80 13.92 -12.31
N GLY A 63 -0.48 13.50 -12.33
CA GLY A 63 -1.25 13.31 -13.56
C GLY A 63 -1.00 11.98 -14.29
N THR A 64 -0.08 11.15 -13.82
CA THR A 64 0.16 9.80 -14.34
C THR A 64 -0.49 8.76 -13.45
N SER A 65 -1.15 7.75 -14.04
CA SER A 65 -1.75 6.64 -13.29
C SER A 65 -0.83 5.42 -13.32
N VAL A 66 -0.50 4.88 -12.16
CA VAL A 66 0.31 3.67 -11.97
C VAL A 66 -0.55 2.61 -11.31
N ILE A 67 -0.49 1.38 -11.81
CA ILE A 67 -1.16 0.24 -11.18
C ILE A 67 -0.14 -0.53 -10.35
N LEU A 68 -0.36 -0.56 -9.04
CA LEU A 68 0.35 -1.42 -8.12
C LEU A 68 -0.39 -2.76 -8.03
N THR A 69 0.32 -3.87 -8.12
CA THR A 69 -0.23 -5.21 -7.99
C THR A 69 0.08 -5.79 -6.61
N GLU A 70 -0.67 -6.83 -6.23
CA GLU A 70 -0.51 -7.53 -4.95
C GLU A 70 -0.60 -6.62 -3.72
N VAL A 71 -1.26 -5.47 -3.77
CA VAL A 71 -1.32 -4.50 -2.67
C VAL A 71 -2.08 -5.09 -1.47
N LEU A 72 -1.47 -5.02 -0.29
CA LEU A 72 -2.08 -5.46 0.96
C LEU A 72 -3.00 -4.36 1.50
N TYR A 73 -4.28 -4.69 1.73
CA TYR A 73 -5.21 -3.81 2.40
C TYR A 73 -5.11 -4.00 3.93
N VAL A 74 -4.63 -2.97 4.63
CA VAL A 74 -4.37 -3.00 6.07
C VAL A 74 -4.90 -1.71 6.71
N PRO A 75 -6.20 -1.64 7.07
CA PRO A 75 -6.83 -0.40 7.52
C PRO A 75 -6.29 0.14 8.85
N SER A 76 -5.63 -0.69 9.65
CA SER A 76 -4.95 -0.27 10.88
C SER A 76 -3.63 0.47 10.63
N MET A 77 -3.11 0.48 9.40
CA MET A 77 -1.88 1.19 9.05
C MET A 77 -2.10 2.69 8.98
N ARG A 78 -1.12 3.45 9.48
CA ARG A 78 -1.22 4.91 9.56
C ARG A 78 -1.17 5.59 8.18
N ARG A 79 -0.36 5.03 7.27
CA ARG A 79 -0.09 5.56 5.92
C ARG A 79 -0.07 4.44 4.91
N ASN A 80 -0.31 4.78 3.65
CA ASN A 80 -0.07 3.88 2.53
C ASN A 80 1.43 3.81 2.24
N LEU A 81 1.92 2.64 1.83
CA LEU A 81 3.32 2.42 1.51
C LEU A 81 3.50 1.90 0.09
N VAL A 82 4.37 2.57 -0.66
CA VAL A 82 4.95 2.02 -1.89
C VAL A 82 6.25 1.34 -1.52
N SER A 83 6.28 0.00 -1.55
CA SER A 83 7.52 -0.77 -1.44
C SER A 83 8.39 -0.57 -2.68
N VAL A 84 9.62 -0.11 -2.49
CA VAL A 84 10.61 0.03 -3.58
C VAL A 84 11.01 -1.34 -4.14
N PRO A 85 11.32 -2.37 -3.32
CA PRO A 85 11.59 -3.72 -3.82
C PRO A 85 10.45 -4.26 -4.69
N ALA A 86 9.21 -4.16 -4.22
CA ALA A 86 8.03 -4.66 -4.96
C ALA A 86 7.77 -3.89 -6.26
N LEU A 87 8.04 -2.58 -6.28
CA LEU A 87 7.88 -1.76 -7.48
C LEU A 87 8.94 -2.05 -8.55
N THR A 88 10.16 -2.39 -8.12
CA THR A 88 11.31 -2.55 -9.03
C THR A 88 11.59 -3.99 -9.43
N GLY A 89 10.89 -4.96 -8.84
CA GLY A 89 11.04 -6.39 -9.15
C GLY A 89 12.42 -6.96 -8.83
N LYS A 90 13.11 -6.36 -7.85
CA LYS A 90 14.46 -6.75 -7.40
C LYS A 90 14.41 -7.57 -6.12
#